data_AF-A0A3N5J6T2-F1
#
_entry.id   AF-A0A3N5J6T2-F1
#
_cell.length_a   1.000
_cell.length_b   1.000
_cell.length_c   1.000
_cell.angle_alpha   90.00
_cell.angle_beta   90.00
_cell.angle_gamma   90.00
#
_symmetry.space_group_name_H-M   'P 1'
#
loop_
_entity.id
_entity.type
_entity.pdbx_description
1 polymer ?
#
loop_
_entity_poly.entity_id
_entity_poly.type
_entity_poly.pdbx_seq_one_letter_code
_entity_poly.pdbx_strand_id
1 'polypeptide(L)' 'MTKNLEFSELKTILDEHRVSAGESVRTLHSRDESFHTPALPDVVVWPNTTEEVSRLVRWASQNKMPVTAWGAGTSLE' A
#
# COMPACT_ATOMS: atom_id res chain seq x y z
N MET A 1 -18.59 1.51 0.17
CA MET A 1 -18.59 0.07 -0.16
C MET A 1 -17.14 -0.38 -0.14
N THR A 2 -16.70 -1.02 0.95
CA THR A 2 -15.40 -1.69 1.00
C THR A 2 -15.49 -2.88 0.07
N LYS A 3 -14.80 -2.84 -1.08
CA LYS A 3 -14.60 -4.07 -1.86
C LYS A 3 -13.80 -5.00 -0.96
N ASN A 4 -14.29 -6.22 -0.74
CA ASN A 4 -13.41 -7.32 -0.34
C ASN A 4 -12.48 -7.57 -1.53
N LEU A 5 -11.34 -6.89 -1.52
CA LEU A 5 -10.29 -7.05 -2.51
C LEU A 5 -9.49 -8.29 -2.15
N GLU A 6 -9.58 -9.30 -2.99
CA GLU A 6 -8.71 -10.47 -2.89
C GLU A 6 -7.31 -10.08 -3.35
N PHE A 7 -6.41 -9.81 -2.39
CA PHE A 7 -5.01 -9.45 -2.63
C PHE A 7 -4.14 -10.63 -3.08
N SER A 8 -4.74 -11.77 -3.44
CA SER A 8 -4.04 -12.96 -3.89
C SER A 8 -3.18 -12.70 -5.12
N GLU A 9 -3.60 -11.81 -6.01
CA GLU A 9 -2.83 -11.41 -7.19
C GLU A 9 -1.52 -10.68 -6.84
N LEU A 10 -1.48 -9.95 -5.72
CA LEU A 10 -0.25 -9.29 -5.25
C LEU A 10 0.83 -10.32 -4.90
N LYS A 11 0.45 -11.54 -4.49
CA LYS A 11 1.38 -12.65 -4.24
C LYS A 11 2.06 -13.18 -5.51
N THR A 12 1.58 -12.80 -6.70
CA THR A 12 2.26 -13.11 -7.97
C THR A 12 3.36 -12.12 -8.30
N ILE A 13 3.34 -10.94 -7.66
CA ILE A 13 4.29 -9.87 -7.87
C ILE A 13 5.35 -9.88 -6.76
N LEU A 14 4.91 -10.07 -5.52
CA LEU A 14 5.71 -10.03 -4.30
C LEU A 14 5.60 -11.33 -3.51
N ASP A 15 6.59 -11.57 -2.66
CA ASP A 15 6.51 -12.58 -1.60
C ASP A 15 5.40 -12.23 -0.59
N GLU A 16 4.76 -13.24 0.00
CA GLU A 16 3.61 -13.02 0.88
C GLU A 16 3.94 -12.25 2.17
N HIS A 17 5.18 -12.36 2.66
CA HIS A 17 5.61 -11.62 3.85
C HIS A 17 5.78 -10.12 3.56
N ARG A 18 5.72 -9.70 2.30
CA ARG A 18 5.84 -8.30 1.85
C ARG A 18 4.50 -7.70 1.43
N VAL A 19 3.39 -8.33 1.84
CA VAL A 19 2.02 -7.84 1.65
C VAL A 19 1.28 -7.93 2.98
N SER A 20 0.77 -6.80 3.49
CA SER A 20 0.07 -6.78 4.78
C SER A 20 -1.24 -6.01 4.71
N ALA A 21 -2.31 -6.67 5.15
CA ALA A 21 -3.61 -6.06 5.45
C ALA A 21 -3.86 -5.96 6.97
N GLY A 22 -2.82 -6.15 7.80
CA GLY A 22 -2.93 -6.11 9.25
C GLY A 22 -3.27 -4.70 9.76
N GLU A 23 -4.16 -4.62 10.74
CA GLU A 23 -4.67 -3.34 11.28
C GLU A 23 -3.56 -2.42 11.78
N SER A 24 -2.59 -2.94 12.55
CA SER A 24 -1.48 -2.15 13.09
C SER A 24 -0.62 -1.55 11.98
N VAL A 25 -0.33 -2.32 10.94
CA VAL A 25 0.46 -1.86 9.78
C VAL A 25 -0.30 -0.77 9.04
N ARG A 26 -1.58 -1.00 8.73
CA ARG A 26 -2.41 -0.05 7.99
C ARG A 26 -2.57 1.26 8.78
N THR A 27 -2.75 1.17 10.09
CA THR A 27 -2.86 2.34 10.97
C THR A 27 -1.56 3.13 10.98
N LEU A 28 -0.41 2.46 11.07
CA LEU A 28 0.90 3.11 11.00
C LEU A 28 1.11 3.87 9.68
N HIS A 29 0.70 3.27 8.56
CA HIS A 29 0.87 3.86 7.22
C HIS A 29 -0.31 4.74 6.77
N SER A 30 -1.25 5.05 7.69
CA SER A 30 -2.42 5.89 7.37
C SER A 30 -2.16 7.39 7.48
N ARG A 31 -1.01 7.77 8.03
CA ARG A 31 -0.63 9.16 8.30
C ARG A 31 0.89 9.32 8.26
N ASP A 32 1.30 10.57 8.22
CA ASP A 32 2.65 11.03 8.52
C ASP A 32 2.64 11.92 9.79
N GLU A 33 3.62 12.80 9.95
CA GLU A 33 3.72 13.73 11.07
C GLU A 33 2.95 15.05 10.86
N SER A 34 2.24 15.18 9.74
CA SER A 34 1.36 16.33 9.48
C SER A 34 0.08 16.29 10.32
N PHE A 35 -0.71 17.35 10.26
CA PHE A 35 -2.02 17.44 10.91
C PHE A 35 -3.17 16.95 10.02
N HIS A 36 -2.86 16.31 8.89
CA HIS A 36 -3.87 15.81 7.96
C HIS A 36 -4.71 14.69 8.57
N THR A 37 -5.97 14.61 8.12
CA THR A 37 -6.85 13.51 8.52
C THR A 37 -6.28 12.19 7.98
N PRO A 38 -6.02 11.18 8.83
CA PRO A 38 -5.48 9.91 8.36
C PRO A 38 -6.39 9.22 7.35
N ALA A 39 -5.79 8.62 6.32
CA ALA A 39 -6.48 7.81 5.33
C ALA A 39 -6.00 6.36 5.43
N LEU A 40 -6.87 5.46 5.87
CA LEU A 40 -6.49 4.06 6.10
C LEU A 40 -6.34 3.32 4.76
N PRO A 41 -5.15 2.80 4.41
CA PRO A 41 -4.98 2.01 3.20
C PRO A 41 -5.70 0.65 3.34
N ASP A 42 -6.05 0.02 2.23
CA ASP A 42 -6.57 -1.36 2.26
C ASP A 42 -5.45 -2.39 2.48
N VAL A 43 -4.26 -2.12 1.91
CA VAL A 43 -3.08 -3.00 1.96
C VAL A 43 -1.80 -2.16 1.92
N VAL A 44 -0.76 -2.64 2.58
CA VAL A 44 0.61 -2.10 2.51
C VAL A 44 1.53 -3.16 1.90
N VAL A 45 2.42 -2.72 1.01
CA VAL A 45 3.36 -3.60 0.30
C VAL A 45 4.78 -3.04 0.35
N TRP A 46 5.78 -3.93 0.36
CA TRP A 46 7.21 -3.56 0.42
C TRP A 46 7.99 -4.12 -0.78
N PRO A 47 8.00 -3.41 -1.92
CA PRO A 47 8.86 -3.77 -3.05
C PRO A 47 10.33 -3.44 -2.76
N ASN A 48 11.23 -4.26 -3.28
CA ASN A 48 12.69 -4.10 -3.14
C ASN A 48 13.36 -3.64 -4.45
N THR A 49 12.66 -3.70 -5.58
CA THR A 49 13.21 -3.26 -6.87
C THR A 49 12.23 -2.37 -7.64
N THR A 50 12.76 -1.58 -8.57
CA THR A 50 11.96 -0.72 -9.45
C THR A 50 11.02 -1.53 -10.35
N GLU A 51 11.42 -2.73 -10.75
CA GLU A 51 10.59 -3.65 -11.55
C GLU A 51 9.37 -4.12 -10.76
N GLU A 52 9.53 -4.43 -9.47
CA GLU A 52 8.41 -4.75 -8.58
C GLU A 52 7.46 -3.55 -8.43
N VAL A 53 8.00 -2.35 -8.20
CA VAL A 53 7.21 -1.11 -8.16
C VAL A 53 6.43 -0.92 -9.46
N SER A 54 7.08 -1.07 -10.61
CA SER A 54 6.44 -0.91 -11.92
C SER A 54 5.29 -1.90 -12.13
N ARG A 55 5.46 -3.15 -11.71
CA ARG A 55 4.40 -4.18 -11.78
C ARG A 55 3.23 -3.85 -10.86
N LEU A 56 3.50 -3.41 -9.62
CA LEU A 56 2.47 -3.01 -8.65
C LEU A 56 1.64 -1.82 -9.15
N VAL A 57 2.30 -0.77 -9.66
CA VAL A 57 1.60 0.42 -10.16
C VAL A 57 0.73 0.09 -11.37
N ARG A 58 1.19 -0.79 -12.27
CA ARG A 58 0.36 -1.27 -13.40
C ARG A 58 -0.85 -2.06 -12.91
N TRP A 59 -0.65 -3.01 -11.99
CA TRP A 59 -1.74 -3.79 -11.40
C TRP A 59 -2.77 -2.88 -10.70
N ALA A 60 -2.31 -1.91 -9.91
CA ALA A 60 -3.18 -0.96 -9.21
C ALA A 60 -3.96 -0.09 -10.21
N SER A 61 -3.31 0.39 -11.27
CA SER A 61 -3.95 1.16 -12.34
C SER A 61 -5.06 0.36 -13.03
N GLN A 62 -4.80 -0.90 -13.39
CA GLN A 62 -5.79 -1.79 -14.00
C GLN A 62 -7.00 -2.03 -13.09
N ASN A 63 -6.76 -2.11 -11.78
CA ASN A 63 -7.80 -2.31 -10.76
C ASN A 63 -8.44 -1.00 -10.26
N LYS A 64 -8.01 0.16 -10.79
CA LYS A 64 -8.45 1.50 -10.36
C LYS A 64 -8.23 1.74 -8.87
N MET A 65 -7.11 1.24 -8.34
CA MET A 65 -6.70 1.44 -6.96
C MET A 65 -5.71 2.60 -6.87
N PRO A 66 -5.96 3.60 -6.00
CA PRO A 66 -4.98 4.65 -5.74
C PRO A 66 -3.73 4.06 -5.08
N VAL A 67 -2.58 4.67 -5.35
CA VAL A 67 -1.29 4.29 -4.78
C VAL A 67 -0.70 5.50 -4.08
N THR A 68 -0.36 5.33 -2.81
CA THR A 68 0.35 6.32 -2.01
C THR A 68 1.76 5.81 -1.75
N ALA A 69 2.78 6.55 -2.20
CA ALA A 69 4.15 6.25 -1.82
C ALA A 69 4.37 6.61 -0.35
N TRP A 70 5.01 5.72 0.40
CA TRP A 70 5.27 5.91 1.83
C TRP A 70 6.74 5.60 2.12
N GLY A 71 7.45 6.58 2.70
CA GLY A 71 8.87 6.49 3.03
C GLY A 71 9.09 6.11 4.49
N ALA A 72 9.38 7.10 5.33
CA ALA A 72 9.49 6.93 6.79
C ALA A 72 8.25 7.44 7.55
N GLY A 73 7.31 8.09 6.86
CA GLY A 73 6.13 8.71 7.48
C GLY A 73 6.44 9.98 8.28
N THR A 74 7.57 10.63 8.03
CA THR A 74 8.01 11.82 8.78
C THR A 74 7.78 13.13 8.00
N SER A 75 6.92 13.11 6.97
CA SER A 75 6.56 14.33 6.26
C SER A 75 5.70 15.21 7.16
N LEU A 76 5.86 16.53 7.03
CA LEU A 76 5.02 17.54 7.70
C LEU A 76 4.04 18.20 6.72
N GLU A 77 4.11 17.82 5.45
CA GLU A 77 3.35 18.42 4.35
C GLU A 77 1.91 17.96 4.23
#